data_AF-A0A5C8P8C5-F1
#
_entry.id   AF-A0A5C8P8C5-F1
#
_cell.length_a   1.000
_cell.length_b   1.000
_cell.length_c   1.000
_cell.angle_alpha   90.00
_cell.angle_beta   90.00
_cell.angle_gamma   90.00
#
_symmetry.space_group_name_H-M   'P 1'
#
loop_
_entity.id
_entity.type
_entity.pdbx_description
1 polymer ?
#
loop_
_entity_poly.entity_id
_entity_poly.type
_entity_poly.pdbx_seq_one_letter_code
_entity_poly.pdbx_strand_id
1 'polypeptide(L)'
;MAEQKLLDTSRMMVWSDDPKPDAHDAACMAAARALALAINTCDAGPMRAVLARGAVFGSQNVAGLIVGKRAVLAYFRDTFEAIRDSGRYPIAEIGRIDGKHRNEPGVIVFQAGALRTFWSPRVDADGKVEDIFGYTVAPPPWAARGTGERPGFDEETWRQREEPLFGALRRAFAAAEGPIMFRGFALTARMISERLQPVLDRLTAMFPGSGSSISMHDWNDHSRREVILQEGDRYDVSRFPAIAVEKGGTVFRGASEGGFRFDEIAAFVMLLGDSTQDVTPAGIQGRIAAVDGDQRVTGSDRAAETGHGTGRNVR
;
A
#
# COMPACT_ATOMS: atom_id res chain seq x y z
N MET A 1 -37.18 -3.82 -1.46
CA MET A 1 -36.81 -2.38 -1.44
C MET A 1 -35.30 -2.14 -1.26
N ALA A 2 -34.41 -3.03 -1.73
CA ALA A 2 -32.95 -2.85 -1.65
C ALA A 2 -32.24 -2.88 -3.02
N GLU A 3 -32.90 -3.35 -4.09
CA GLU A 3 -32.32 -3.42 -5.45
C GLU A 3 -32.40 -2.11 -6.25
N GLN A 4 -33.19 -1.13 -5.81
CA GLN A 4 -33.38 0.11 -6.57
C GLN A 4 -32.26 1.15 -6.35
N LYS A 5 -31.33 0.91 -5.42
CA LYS A 5 -30.21 1.84 -5.11
C LYS A 5 -28.93 1.57 -5.92
N LEU A 6 -28.84 0.45 -6.63
CA LEU A 6 -27.67 0.10 -7.46
C LEU A 6 -27.83 0.43 -8.94
N LEU A 7 -29.02 0.81 -9.38
CA LEU A 7 -29.33 1.16 -10.79
C LEU A 7 -29.30 2.66 -11.08
N ASP A 8 -29.16 3.52 -10.06
CA ASP A 8 -29.07 4.98 -10.26
C ASP A 8 -27.63 5.48 -10.50
N THR A 9 -26.62 4.61 -10.33
CA THR A 9 -25.24 4.88 -10.79
C THR A 9 -25.09 4.71 -12.30
N SER A 10 -26.06 4.08 -12.98
CA SER A 10 -26.03 3.86 -14.44
C SER A 10 -26.48 5.09 -15.24
N ARG A 11 -26.91 6.18 -14.58
CA ARG A 11 -27.38 7.43 -15.21
C ARG A 11 -26.41 8.61 -15.11
N MET A 12 -25.24 8.43 -14.51
CA MET A 12 -24.20 9.45 -14.54
C MET A 12 -23.37 9.36 -15.81
N MET A 13 -23.47 10.44 -16.60
CA MET A 13 -22.54 10.84 -17.67
C MET A 13 -22.83 10.26 -19.06
N VAL A 14 -23.92 10.74 -19.65
CA VAL A 14 -23.97 10.95 -21.10
C VAL A 14 -23.18 12.23 -21.38
N TRP A 15 -22.04 12.09 -22.05
CA TRP A 15 -21.04 13.15 -22.26
C TRP A 15 -21.46 14.08 -23.40
N SER A 16 -21.50 15.38 -23.12
CA SER A 16 -21.68 16.43 -24.12
C SER A 16 -20.33 16.85 -24.70
N ASP A 17 -20.27 16.96 -26.04
CA ASP A 17 -19.25 17.61 -26.88
C ASP A 17 -17.92 17.95 -26.17
N ASP A 18 -17.00 16.99 -26.17
CA ASP A 18 -15.68 17.10 -25.57
C ASP A 18 -14.91 18.34 -26.09
N PRO A 19 -14.24 19.11 -25.21
CA PRO A 19 -13.26 20.10 -25.63
C PRO A 19 -12.16 19.45 -26.49
N LYS A 20 -11.53 20.21 -27.39
CA LYS A 20 -10.42 19.72 -28.23
C LYS A 20 -9.42 18.94 -27.35
N PRO A 21 -9.05 17.70 -27.72
CA PRO A 21 -8.33 16.76 -26.85
C PRO A 21 -7.13 17.37 -26.11
N ASP A 22 -6.39 18.27 -26.78
CA ASP A 22 -5.18 18.89 -26.22
C ASP A 22 -5.45 19.90 -25.10
N ALA A 23 -6.55 20.66 -25.17
CA ALA A 23 -6.88 21.67 -24.16
C ALA A 23 -7.46 21.03 -22.89
N HIS A 24 -8.29 20.00 -23.07
CA HIS A 24 -8.83 19.23 -21.96
C HIS A 24 -7.73 18.48 -21.20
N ASP A 25 -6.85 17.78 -21.93
CA ASP A 25 -5.73 17.05 -21.33
C ASP A 25 -4.79 17.99 -20.56
N ALA A 26 -4.47 19.16 -21.12
CA ALA A 26 -3.67 20.18 -20.44
C ALA A 26 -4.32 20.66 -19.14
N ALA A 27 -5.64 20.86 -19.13
CA ALA A 27 -6.38 21.26 -17.94
C ALA A 27 -6.43 20.14 -16.88
N CYS A 28 -6.62 18.88 -17.28
CA CYS A 28 -6.54 17.74 -16.37
C CYS A 28 -5.12 17.57 -15.79
N MET A 29 -4.06 17.79 -16.58
CA MET A 29 -2.69 17.79 -16.09
C MET A 29 -2.42 18.93 -15.09
N ALA A 30 -2.96 20.14 -15.33
CA ALA A 30 -2.88 21.24 -14.38
C ALA A 30 -3.62 20.93 -13.07
N ALA A 31 -4.78 20.28 -13.16
CA ALA A 31 -5.52 19.78 -12.01
C ALA A 31 -4.73 18.72 -11.23
N ALA A 32 -4.10 17.76 -11.93
CA ALA A 32 -3.25 16.75 -11.30
C ALA A 32 -2.07 17.40 -10.55
N ARG A 33 -1.45 18.45 -11.11
CA ARG A 33 -0.40 19.23 -10.43
C ARG A 33 -0.87 19.87 -9.14
N ALA A 34 -2.05 20.49 -9.16
CA ALA A 34 -2.63 21.08 -7.96
C ALA A 34 -2.95 20.02 -6.88
N LEU A 35 -3.43 18.85 -7.29
CA LEU A 35 -3.68 17.71 -6.40
C LEU A 35 -2.38 17.16 -5.81
N ALA A 36 -1.37 16.90 -6.63
CA ALA A 36 -0.09 16.38 -6.15
C ALA A 36 0.60 17.38 -5.21
N LEU A 37 0.56 18.67 -5.54
CA LEU A 37 1.05 19.73 -4.65
C LEU A 37 0.34 19.66 -3.30
N ALA A 38 -0.99 19.58 -3.30
CA ALA A 38 -1.78 19.51 -2.08
C ALA A 38 -1.43 18.29 -1.20
N ILE A 39 -1.22 17.13 -1.81
CA ILE A 39 -0.86 15.89 -1.11
C ILE A 39 0.56 15.98 -0.54
N ASN A 40 1.54 16.40 -1.35
CA ASN A 40 2.94 16.51 -0.94
C ASN A 40 3.14 17.53 0.19
N THR A 41 2.39 18.64 0.18
CA THR A 41 2.46 19.66 1.23
C THR A 41 1.49 19.41 2.37
N CYS A 42 0.59 18.42 2.25
CA CYS A 42 -0.52 18.20 3.18
C CYS A 42 -1.34 19.48 3.42
N ASP A 43 -1.59 20.25 2.34
CA ASP A 43 -2.38 21.47 2.34
C ASP A 43 -3.43 21.41 1.23
N ALA A 44 -4.71 21.56 1.57
CA ALA A 44 -5.80 21.59 0.59
C ALA A 44 -5.91 22.94 -0.16
N GLY A 45 -5.13 23.96 0.22
CA GLY A 45 -5.08 25.28 -0.39
C GLY A 45 -4.98 25.28 -1.93
N PRO A 46 -4.01 24.58 -2.53
CA PRO A 46 -3.85 24.48 -3.98
C PRO A 46 -5.10 24.00 -4.72
N MET A 47 -5.89 23.11 -4.11
CA MET A 47 -7.11 22.58 -4.73
C MET A 47 -8.22 23.65 -4.84
N ARG A 48 -8.21 24.67 -3.97
CA ARG A 48 -9.28 25.68 -3.92
C ARG A 48 -9.43 26.44 -5.23
N ALA A 49 -8.34 26.72 -5.94
CA ALA A 49 -8.38 27.46 -7.19
C ALA A 49 -8.92 26.62 -8.37
N VAL A 50 -8.69 25.30 -8.33
CA VAL A 50 -9.00 24.39 -9.44
C VAL A 50 -10.36 23.70 -9.31
N LEU A 51 -10.90 23.50 -8.10
CA LEU A 51 -12.20 22.83 -7.92
C LEU A 51 -13.39 23.67 -8.40
N ALA A 52 -14.27 23.04 -9.17
CA ALA A 52 -15.60 23.55 -9.53
C ALA A 52 -16.51 23.64 -8.29
N ARG A 53 -17.58 24.45 -8.35
CA ARG A 53 -18.50 24.60 -7.19
C ARG A 53 -19.17 23.28 -6.81
N GLY A 54 -19.57 22.50 -7.82
CA GLY A 54 -20.22 21.21 -7.68
C GLY A 54 -19.28 20.01 -7.60
N ALA A 55 -17.97 20.23 -7.41
CA ALA A 55 -16.97 19.18 -7.49
C ALA A 55 -17.32 17.95 -6.64
N VAL A 56 -17.12 16.77 -7.21
CA VAL A 56 -17.35 15.47 -6.58
C VAL A 56 -15.99 14.81 -6.29
N PHE A 57 -15.91 14.10 -5.17
CA PHE A 57 -14.83 13.17 -4.89
C PHE A 57 -15.40 11.79 -4.60
N GLY A 58 -14.83 10.79 -5.25
CA GLY A 58 -15.15 9.38 -5.05
C GLY A 58 -13.89 8.52 -5.05
N SER A 59 -13.96 7.36 -4.42
CA SER A 59 -12.93 6.34 -4.52
C SER A 59 -13.54 4.98 -4.22
N GLN A 60 -12.91 3.92 -4.75
CA GLN A 60 -13.30 2.53 -4.47
C GLN A 60 -13.22 2.16 -2.96
N ASN A 61 -12.52 2.97 -2.15
CA ASN A 61 -12.42 2.77 -0.70
C ASN A 61 -13.31 3.72 0.13
N VAL A 62 -14.03 4.66 -0.50
CA VAL A 62 -14.88 5.62 0.21
C VAL A 62 -16.33 5.14 0.15
N ALA A 63 -17.00 5.07 1.30
CA ALA A 63 -18.34 4.51 1.43
C ALA A 63 -19.45 5.31 0.69
N GLY A 64 -19.16 6.54 0.25
CA GLY A 64 -20.10 7.38 -0.50
C GLY A 64 -19.41 8.57 -1.19
N LEU A 65 -20.10 9.16 -2.16
CA LEU A 65 -19.58 10.33 -2.88
C LEU A 65 -19.58 11.56 -1.97
N ILE A 66 -18.48 12.32 -2.00
CA ILE A 66 -18.36 13.62 -1.34
C ILE A 66 -18.69 14.69 -2.37
N VAL A 67 -19.78 15.42 -2.16
CA VAL A 67 -20.34 16.34 -3.17
C VAL A 67 -20.21 17.80 -2.72
N GLY A 68 -19.70 18.63 -3.62
CA GLY A 68 -19.54 20.06 -3.47
C GLY A 68 -18.14 20.47 -3.00
N LYS A 69 -17.64 21.57 -3.57
CA LYS A 69 -16.30 22.12 -3.30
C LYS A 69 -15.92 22.21 -1.83
N ARG A 70 -16.84 22.69 -0.98
CA ARG A 70 -16.59 22.87 0.46
C ARG A 70 -16.43 21.53 1.18
N ALA A 71 -17.22 20.53 0.80
CA ALA A 71 -17.15 19.19 1.41
C ALA A 71 -15.87 18.47 0.97
N VAL A 72 -15.52 18.55 -0.33
CA VAL A 72 -14.26 17.99 -0.85
C VAL A 72 -13.05 18.61 -0.16
N LEU A 73 -12.99 19.94 -0.05
CA LEU A 73 -11.89 20.63 0.65
C LEU A 73 -11.82 20.29 2.15
N ALA A 74 -12.97 20.11 2.80
CA ALA A 74 -13.00 19.70 4.21
C ALA A 74 -12.44 18.30 4.39
N TYR A 75 -12.89 17.34 3.58
CA TYR A 75 -12.37 15.97 3.59
C TYR A 75 -10.84 15.92 3.43
N PHE A 76 -10.28 16.66 2.46
CA PHE A 76 -8.83 16.67 2.25
C PHE A 76 -8.08 17.33 3.39
N ARG A 77 -8.60 18.43 3.96
CA ARG A 77 -7.99 19.06 5.13
C ARG A 77 -7.92 18.09 6.32
N ASP A 78 -9.01 17.41 6.63
CA ASP A 78 -9.08 16.48 7.76
C ASP A 78 -8.16 15.27 7.52
N THR A 79 -8.09 14.78 6.27
CA THR A 79 -7.16 13.72 5.84
C THR A 79 -5.71 14.16 6.00
N PHE A 80 -5.37 15.38 5.55
CA PHE A 80 -4.01 15.91 5.63
C PHE A 80 -3.59 16.25 7.06
N GLU A 81 -4.53 16.64 7.93
CA GLU A 81 -4.28 16.76 9.37
C GLU A 81 -3.93 15.41 9.98
N ALA A 82 -4.72 14.36 9.72
CA ALA A 82 -4.42 13.01 10.19
C ALA A 82 -3.05 12.48 9.70
N ILE A 83 -2.66 12.79 8.46
CA ILE A 83 -1.35 12.43 7.90
C ILE A 83 -0.22 13.16 8.63
N ARG A 84 -0.39 14.46 8.90
CA ARG A 84 0.61 15.24 9.66
C ARG A 84 0.77 14.68 11.07
N ASP A 85 -0.34 14.36 11.73
CA ASP A 85 -0.35 13.80 13.09
C ASP A 85 0.30 12.41 13.14
N SER A 86 0.10 11.58 12.11
CA SER A 86 0.72 10.26 12.05
C SER A 86 2.20 10.30 11.67
N GLY A 87 2.71 11.43 11.15
CA GLY A 87 4.06 11.56 10.61
C GLY A 87 4.33 10.72 9.36
N ARG A 88 3.31 10.09 8.77
CA ARG A 88 3.43 9.15 7.63
C ARG A 88 3.06 9.86 6.33
N TYR A 89 3.93 10.78 5.92
CA TYR A 89 3.69 11.63 4.75
C TYR A 89 3.66 10.80 3.45
N PRO A 90 2.63 10.97 2.61
CA PRO A 90 2.61 10.39 1.29
C PRO A 90 3.57 11.12 0.35
N ILE A 91 3.91 10.46 -0.76
CA ILE A 91 4.51 11.08 -1.93
C ILE A 91 3.48 11.04 -3.05
N ALA A 92 3.25 12.17 -3.69
CA ALA A 92 2.41 12.31 -4.85
C ALA A 92 3.24 12.68 -6.08
N GLU A 93 3.12 11.86 -7.12
CA GLU A 93 3.77 12.07 -8.42
C GLU A 93 2.72 12.18 -9.51
N ILE A 94 2.93 13.08 -10.47
CA ILE A 94 2.08 13.17 -11.64
C ILE A 94 2.30 11.95 -12.53
N GLY A 95 1.23 11.36 -13.01
CA GLY A 95 1.29 10.19 -13.85
C GLY A 95 0.10 10.04 -14.77
N ARG A 96 0.10 8.93 -15.50
CA ARG A 96 -1.00 8.54 -16.37
C ARG A 96 -1.32 7.07 -16.19
N ILE A 97 -2.59 6.70 -16.30
CA ILE A 97 -3.01 5.30 -16.29
C ILE A 97 -3.74 4.96 -17.58
N ASP A 98 -3.48 3.78 -18.12
CA ASP A 98 -4.28 3.23 -19.22
C ASP A 98 -5.61 2.73 -18.68
N GLY A 99 -6.51 3.68 -18.41
CA GLY A 99 -7.86 3.45 -17.90
C GLY A 99 -8.91 3.29 -18.98
N LYS A 100 -10.18 3.43 -18.59
CA LYS A 100 -11.36 3.30 -19.47
C LYS A 100 -11.30 4.31 -20.63
N HIS A 101 -10.69 5.47 -20.40
CA HIS A 101 -10.54 6.50 -21.42
C HIS A 101 -9.17 6.51 -22.13
N ARG A 102 -8.30 5.51 -21.86
CA ARG A 102 -6.88 5.42 -22.28
C ARG A 102 -6.04 6.63 -21.87
N ASN A 103 -4.89 6.40 -21.24
CA ASN A 103 -3.91 7.43 -20.90
C ASN A 103 -4.44 8.61 -20.04
N GLU A 104 -5.31 8.32 -19.06
CA GLU A 104 -5.91 9.31 -18.16
C GLU A 104 -4.83 9.96 -17.28
N PRO A 105 -4.69 11.30 -17.29
CA PRO A 105 -3.77 12.02 -16.41
C PRO A 105 -4.28 12.00 -14.97
N GLY A 106 -3.35 12.00 -14.02
CA GLY A 106 -3.70 12.00 -12.60
C GLY A 106 -2.49 11.98 -11.68
N VAL A 107 -2.74 11.57 -10.44
CA VAL A 107 -1.76 11.57 -9.36
C VAL A 107 -1.56 10.17 -8.83
N ILE A 108 -0.34 9.69 -8.90
CA ILE A 108 0.14 8.47 -8.29
C ILE A 108 0.49 8.79 -6.84
N VAL A 109 -0.19 8.15 -5.88
CA VAL A 109 0.03 8.38 -4.44
C VAL A 109 0.69 7.17 -3.82
N PHE A 110 1.89 7.37 -3.31
CA PHE A 110 2.64 6.43 -2.50
C PHE A 110 2.43 6.79 -1.02
N GLN A 111 2.08 5.83 -0.18
CA GLN A 111 1.95 6.07 1.26
C GLN A 111 2.64 4.96 2.04
N ALA A 112 3.43 5.37 3.04
CA ALA A 112 4.38 4.49 3.70
C ALA A 112 5.11 3.68 2.64
N GLY A 113 5.60 4.41 1.62
CA GLY A 113 6.24 3.97 0.40
C GLY A 113 5.43 3.06 -0.55
N ALA A 114 4.36 2.37 -0.17
CA ALA A 114 3.64 1.51 -1.11
C ALA A 114 2.76 2.35 -2.03
N LEU A 115 2.73 2.02 -3.33
CA LEU A 115 1.74 2.59 -4.23
C LEU A 115 0.33 2.22 -3.75
N ARG A 116 -0.44 3.21 -3.35
CA ARG A 116 -1.74 3.00 -2.71
C ARG A 116 -2.89 3.29 -3.64
N THR A 117 -2.80 4.40 -4.38
CA THR A 117 -3.93 4.89 -5.18
C THR A 117 -3.47 5.71 -6.37
N PHE A 118 -4.27 5.71 -7.43
CA PHE A 118 -4.18 6.67 -8.53
C PHE A 118 -5.42 7.58 -8.51
N TRP A 119 -5.24 8.89 -8.45
CA TRP A 119 -6.35 9.86 -8.42
C TRP A 119 -6.44 10.59 -9.75
N SER A 120 -7.56 10.40 -10.45
CA SER A 120 -7.81 11.00 -11.76
C SER A 120 -8.77 12.18 -11.63
N PRO A 121 -8.30 13.43 -11.82
CA PRO A 121 -9.17 14.58 -11.93
C PRO A 121 -9.83 14.65 -13.32
N ARG A 122 -11.09 15.03 -13.35
CA ARG A 122 -11.79 15.46 -14.56
C ARG A 122 -12.19 16.90 -14.44
N VAL A 123 -12.12 17.61 -15.56
CA VAL A 123 -12.42 19.04 -15.62
C VAL A 123 -13.64 19.32 -16.48
N ASP A 124 -14.42 20.33 -16.09
CA ASP A 124 -15.52 20.88 -16.87
C ASP A 124 -15.02 21.74 -18.05
N ALA A 125 -15.97 22.31 -18.81
CA ALA A 125 -15.67 23.18 -19.95
C ALA A 125 -14.88 24.45 -19.59
N ASP A 126 -14.92 24.90 -18.33
CA ASP A 126 -14.16 26.03 -17.81
C ASP A 126 -12.76 25.62 -17.30
N GLY A 127 -12.40 24.35 -17.45
CA GLY A 127 -11.15 23.78 -16.95
C GLY A 127 -11.11 23.65 -15.43
N LYS A 128 -12.26 23.65 -14.76
CA LYS A 128 -12.36 23.43 -13.30
C LYS A 128 -12.64 21.96 -13.01
N VAL A 129 -12.02 21.45 -11.96
CA VAL A 129 -12.17 20.05 -11.53
C VAL A 129 -13.60 19.81 -11.06
N GLU A 130 -14.36 19.04 -11.83
CA GLU A 130 -15.73 18.64 -11.53
C GLU A 130 -15.80 17.29 -10.80
N ASP A 131 -14.82 16.42 -11.02
CA ASP A 131 -14.75 15.09 -10.41
C ASP A 131 -13.29 14.72 -10.11
N ILE A 132 -13.09 13.99 -9.02
CA ILE A 132 -11.84 13.35 -8.67
C ILE A 132 -12.18 11.92 -8.27
N PHE A 133 -11.69 10.96 -9.06
CA PHE A 133 -11.87 9.54 -8.76
C PHE A 133 -10.57 8.87 -8.33
N GLY A 134 -10.55 8.30 -7.13
CA GLY A 134 -9.45 7.53 -6.58
C GLY A 134 -9.57 6.04 -6.90
N TYR A 135 -8.77 5.58 -7.85
CA TYR A 135 -8.58 4.17 -8.17
C TYR A 135 -7.68 3.51 -7.13
N THR A 136 -8.17 2.42 -6.53
CA THR A 136 -7.43 1.61 -5.54
C THR A 136 -7.32 0.15 -5.97
N VAL A 137 -8.14 -0.29 -6.93
CA VAL A 137 -8.22 -1.68 -7.40
C VAL A 137 -8.24 -1.78 -8.93
N ALA A 138 -9.09 -1.02 -9.62
CA ALA A 138 -9.34 -1.20 -11.06
C ALA A 138 -9.63 0.13 -11.80
N PRO A 139 -8.84 0.50 -12.83
CA PRO A 139 -7.54 -0.08 -13.17
C PRO A 139 -6.61 -0.06 -11.96
N PRO A 140 -5.74 -1.07 -11.84
CA PRO A 140 -4.88 -1.16 -10.68
C PRO A 140 -3.91 0.03 -10.66
N PRO A 141 -3.69 0.68 -9.50
CA PRO A 141 -2.78 1.82 -9.41
C PRO A 141 -1.41 1.56 -10.03
N TRP A 142 -0.87 0.34 -9.91
CA TRP A 142 0.43 -0.06 -10.45
C TRP A 142 0.51 -0.12 -11.98
N ALA A 143 -0.61 0.01 -12.68
CA ALA A 143 -0.62 0.23 -14.12
C ALA A 143 -0.27 1.68 -14.49
N ALA A 144 -0.29 2.61 -13.53
CA ALA A 144 0.05 3.99 -13.78
C ALA A 144 1.55 4.16 -14.07
N ARG A 145 1.86 5.06 -15.00
CA ARG A 145 3.20 5.47 -15.38
C ARG A 145 3.42 6.89 -14.89
N GLY A 146 4.33 7.05 -13.94
CA GLY A 146 4.70 8.36 -13.42
C GLY A 146 5.63 9.13 -14.35
N THR A 147 5.53 10.45 -14.30
CA THR A 147 6.30 11.39 -15.12
C THR A 147 7.62 11.83 -14.47
N GLY A 148 7.82 11.52 -13.19
CA GLY A 148 8.88 12.07 -12.35
C GLY A 148 8.56 13.44 -11.74
N GLU A 149 7.49 14.11 -12.18
CA GLU A 149 7.10 15.42 -11.65
C GLU A 149 6.41 15.26 -10.28
N ARG A 150 6.95 15.90 -9.25
CA ARG A 150 6.44 15.86 -7.85
C ARG A 150 6.30 17.27 -7.27
N PRO A 151 5.25 18.02 -7.62
CA PRO A 151 5.08 19.40 -7.16
C PRO A 151 5.09 19.49 -5.63
N GLY A 152 5.89 20.42 -5.09
CA GLY A 152 6.01 20.65 -3.64
C GLY A 152 6.70 19.53 -2.85
N PHE A 153 7.22 18.49 -3.53
CA PHE A 153 8.04 17.47 -2.88
C PHE A 153 9.47 18.00 -2.72
N ASP A 154 9.96 17.98 -1.48
CA ASP A 154 11.36 18.24 -1.16
C ASP A 154 12.02 16.95 -0.69
N GLU A 155 13.02 16.49 -1.44
CA GLU A 155 13.74 15.25 -1.15
C GLU A 155 14.51 15.35 0.17
N GLU A 156 15.02 16.54 0.53
CA GLU A 156 15.73 16.74 1.79
C GLU A 156 14.79 16.59 2.99
N THR A 157 13.66 17.30 2.97
CA THR A 157 12.60 17.17 3.98
C THR A 157 12.11 15.72 4.08
N TRP A 158 11.93 15.03 2.96
CA TRP A 158 11.53 13.62 2.98
C TRP A 158 12.59 12.73 3.61
N ARG A 159 13.86 12.86 3.24
CA ARG A 159 14.97 12.11 3.86
C ARG A 159 15.04 12.34 5.37
N GLN A 160 14.87 13.58 5.82
CA GLN A 160 14.84 13.93 7.24
C GLN A 160 13.66 13.26 7.98
N ARG A 161 12.51 13.11 7.31
CA ARG A 161 11.32 12.44 7.86
C ARG A 161 11.43 10.92 7.88
N GLU A 162 12.12 10.32 6.90
CA GLU A 162 12.32 8.87 6.85
C GLU A 162 13.49 8.38 7.68
N GLU A 163 14.51 9.20 7.93
CA GLU A 163 15.69 8.81 8.70
C GLU A 163 15.37 8.24 10.09
N PRO A 164 14.39 8.75 10.86
CA PRO A 164 13.94 8.09 12.09
C PRO A 164 13.37 6.68 11.88
N LEU A 165 12.64 6.44 10.80
CA LEU A 165 12.03 5.16 10.45
C LEU A 165 13.08 4.16 9.98
N PHE A 166 13.97 4.56 9.06
CA PHE A 166 15.13 3.77 8.68
C PHE A 166 16.08 3.54 9.84
N GLY A 167 16.23 4.51 10.74
CA GLY A 167 17.01 4.40 11.96
C GLY A 167 16.45 3.33 12.89
N ALA A 168 15.12 3.30 13.09
CA ALA A 168 14.46 2.26 13.88
C ALA A 168 14.65 0.87 13.27
N LEU A 169 14.51 0.77 11.95
CA LEU A 169 14.73 -0.48 11.24
C LEU A 169 16.20 -0.94 11.29
N ARG A 170 17.16 -0.05 11.04
CA ARG A 170 18.59 -0.34 11.17
C ARG A 170 18.92 -0.85 12.58
N ARG A 171 18.32 -0.25 13.62
CA ARG A 171 18.46 -0.72 15.00
C ARG A 171 17.84 -2.10 15.21
N ALA A 172 16.63 -2.34 14.71
CA ALA A 172 15.98 -3.64 14.78
C ALA A 172 16.81 -4.74 14.08
N PHE A 173 17.37 -4.43 12.91
CA PHE A 173 18.25 -5.33 12.18
C PHE A 173 19.63 -5.50 12.79
N ALA A 174 20.18 -4.48 13.45
CA ALA A 174 21.43 -4.60 14.18
C ALA A 174 21.28 -5.44 15.46
N ALA A 175 20.10 -5.40 16.09
CA ALA A 175 19.81 -6.14 17.31
C ALA A 175 19.56 -7.64 17.07
N ALA A 176 19.08 -8.03 15.89
CA ALA A 176 18.87 -9.44 15.56
C ALA A 176 20.17 -10.13 15.10
N GLU A 177 20.35 -11.39 15.46
CA GLU A 177 21.52 -12.20 15.09
C GLU A 177 21.41 -12.73 13.64
N GLY A 178 22.56 -12.92 12.99
CA GLY A 178 22.66 -13.53 11.66
C GLY A 178 22.66 -12.54 10.48
N PRO A 179 23.11 -13.00 9.29
CA PRO A 179 23.19 -12.18 8.09
C PRO A 179 21.79 -11.82 7.58
N ILE A 180 21.66 -10.62 7.01
CA ILE A 180 20.45 -10.19 6.31
C ILE A 180 20.55 -10.63 4.86
N MET A 181 19.49 -11.22 4.32
CA MET A 181 19.39 -11.66 2.93
C MET A 181 18.15 -11.08 2.28
N PHE A 182 18.33 -10.28 1.23
CA PHE A 182 17.24 -9.77 0.41
C PHE A 182 16.98 -10.73 -0.76
N ARG A 183 15.81 -11.36 -0.79
CA ARG A 183 15.44 -12.31 -1.84
C ARG A 183 14.45 -11.69 -2.80
N GLY A 184 14.86 -11.41 -4.02
CA GLY A 184 13.98 -10.91 -5.06
C GLY A 184 13.35 -12.03 -5.89
N PHE A 185 12.09 -11.84 -6.26
CA PHE A 185 11.32 -12.76 -7.11
C PHE A 185 10.80 -12.01 -8.32
N ALA A 186 11.01 -12.56 -9.51
CA ALA A 186 10.60 -11.94 -10.78
C ALA A 186 10.10 -12.99 -11.79
N LEU A 187 9.26 -12.55 -12.73
CA LEU A 187 8.73 -13.41 -13.81
C LEU A 187 9.53 -13.32 -15.09
N THR A 188 10.26 -12.23 -15.29
CA THR A 188 10.96 -11.96 -16.53
C THR A 188 12.32 -11.35 -16.22
N ALA A 189 13.30 -11.61 -17.09
CA ALA A 189 14.62 -10.99 -17.02
C ALA A 189 14.54 -9.45 -17.05
N ARG A 190 13.55 -8.90 -17.77
CA ARG A 190 13.29 -7.45 -17.81
C ARG A 190 12.88 -6.90 -16.44
N MET A 191 12.02 -7.60 -15.70
CA MET A 191 11.67 -7.20 -14.32
C MET A 191 12.88 -7.26 -13.39
N ILE A 192 13.78 -8.22 -13.61
CA ILE A 192 15.03 -8.32 -12.87
C ILE A 192 15.88 -7.07 -13.11
N SER A 193 16.22 -6.78 -14.37
CA SER A 193 17.16 -5.69 -14.69
C SER A 193 16.59 -4.29 -14.47
N GLU A 194 15.31 -4.05 -14.83
CA GLU A 194 14.73 -2.71 -14.80
C GLU A 194 14.11 -2.34 -13.45
N ARG A 195 13.80 -3.32 -12.60
CA ARG A 195 13.03 -3.06 -11.35
C ARG A 195 13.71 -3.64 -10.12
N LEU A 196 14.02 -4.94 -10.13
CA LEU A 196 14.40 -5.67 -8.92
C LEU A 196 15.88 -5.50 -8.55
N GLN A 197 16.79 -5.57 -9.51
CA GLN A 197 18.24 -5.47 -9.25
C GLN A 197 18.63 -4.10 -8.65
N PRO A 198 18.18 -2.94 -9.20
CA PRO A 198 18.53 -1.64 -8.61
C PRO A 198 18.05 -1.48 -7.16
N VAL A 199 16.91 -2.10 -6.84
CA VAL A 199 16.36 -2.14 -5.49
C VAL A 199 17.25 -2.95 -4.55
N LEU A 200 17.61 -4.17 -4.95
CA LEU A 200 18.42 -5.08 -4.14
C LEU A 200 19.84 -4.55 -3.93
N ASP A 201 20.45 -3.95 -4.95
CA ASP A 201 21.77 -3.32 -4.84
C ASP A 201 21.76 -2.22 -3.79
N ARG A 202 20.70 -1.39 -3.79
CA ARG A 202 20.56 -0.28 -2.85
C ARG A 202 20.23 -0.77 -1.44
N LEU A 203 19.37 -1.77 -1.28
CA LEU A 203 19.13 -2.43 0.00
C LEU A 203 20.45 -2.98 0.57
N THR A 204 21.23 -3.67 -0.25
CA THR A 204 22.51 -4.24 0.18
C THR A 204 23.50 -3.14 0.60
N ALA A 205 23.52 -2.00 -0.10
CA ALA A 205 24.32 -0.84 0.27
C ALA A 205 23.86 -0.18 1.59
N MET A 206 22.56 -0.16 1.87
CA MET A 206 21.99 0.42 3.11
C MET A 206 22.22 -0.48 4.34
N PHE A 207 22.44 -1.78 4.14
CA PHE A 207 22.69 -2.75 5.20
C PHE A 207 24.02 -3.47 4.97
N PRO A 208 25.17 -2.86 5.32
CA PRO A 208 26.48 -3.48 5.15
C PRO A 208 26.54 -4.87 5.81
N GLY A 209 27.08 -5.85 5.09
CA GLY A 209 27.12 -7.25 5.52
C GLY A 209 25.86 -8.06 5.20
N SER A 210 24.86 -7.44 4.58
CA SER A 210 23.76 -8.16 3.95
C SER A 210 24.16 -8.75 2.59
N GLY A 211 23.40 -9.74 2.13
CA GLY A 211 23.47 -10.25 0.77
C GLY A 211 22.13 -10.12 0.04
N SER A 212 22.15 -10.38 -1.26
CA SER A 212 20.92 -10.44 -2.06
C SER A 212 20.96 -11.62 -3.02
N SER A 213 19.79 -12.17 -3.33
CA SER A 213 19.62 -13.22 -4.34
C SER A 213 18.37 -12.96 -5.17
N ILE A 214 18.36 -13.34 -6.44
CA ILE A 214 17.18 -13.24 -7.31
C ILE A 214 16.79 -14.62 -7.80
N SER A 215 15.49 -14.92 -7.74
CA SER A 215 14.89 -16.13 -8.29
C SER A 215 13.90 -15.76 -9.38
N MET A 216 14.04 -16.41 -10.54
CA MET A 216 13.09 -16.29 -11.64
C MET A 216 12.03 -17.37 -11.52
N HIS A 217 10.75 -16.97 -11.58
CA HIS A 217 9.61 -17.86 -11.47
C HIS A 217 8.89 -17.97 -12.81
N ASP A 218 8.55 -19.19 -13.21
CA ASP A 218 7.74 -19.43 -14.39
C ASP A 218 6.27 -19.15 -14.07
N TRP A 219 5.68 -18.18 -14.78
CA TRP A 219 4.26 -17.82 -14.64
C TRP A 219 3.31 -18.99 -14.93
N ASN A 220 3.74 -19.93 -15.77
CA ASN A 220 2.90 -21.07 -16.14
C ASN A 220 2.78 -22.10 -15.01
N ASP A 221 3.65 -22.05 -14.00
CA ASP A 221 3.57 -22.92 -12.83
C ASP A 221 2.56 -22.37 -11.80
N HIS A 222 1.27 -22.45 -12.16
CA HIS A 222 0.15 -22.03 -11.31
C HIS A 222 0.08 -22.83 -9.99
N SER A 223 0.84 -23.93 -9.87
CA SER A 223 0.95 -24.74 -8.66
C SER A 223 1.90 -24.15 -7.61
N ARG A 224 2.74 -23.17 -7.98
CA ARG A 224 3.72 -22.52 -7.11
C ARG A 224 3.43 -21.04 -6.89
N ARG A 225 2.22 -20.74 -6.39
CA ARG A 225 1.93 -19.45 -5.75
C ARG A 225 2.76 -19.25 -4.48
N GLU A 226 3.31 -20.33 -3.94
CA GLU A 226 4.15 -20.31 -2.75
C GLU A 226 5.61 -20.63 -3.11
N VAL A 227 6.54 -19.74 -2.76
CA VAL A 227 7.97 -20.07 -2.72
C VAL A 227 8.29 -20.61 -1.35
N ILE A 228 8.88 -21.79 -1.32
CA ILE A 228 9.42 -22.38 -0.10
C ILE A 228 10.81 -21.76 0.07
N LEU A 229 10.96 -20.88 1.07
CA LEU A 229 12.24 -20.25 1.38
C LEU A 229 13.05 -21.11 2.35
N GLN A 230 12.36 -21.77 3.28
CA GLN A 230 12.88 -22.80 4.18
C GLN A 230 11.80 -23.86 4.45
N GLU A 231 12.19 -25.00 5.04
CA GLU A 231 11.25 -26.09 5.35
C GLU A 231 10.17 -25.61 6.33
N GLY A 232 8.94 -25.44 5.82
CA GLY A 232 7.78 -24.96 6.58
C GLY A 232 7.36 -23.51 6.29
N ASP A 233 8.26 -22.68 5.77
CA ASP A 233 7.96 -21.28 5.43
C ASP A 233 7.52 -21.13 3.98
N ARG A 234 6.21 -20.93 3.80
CA ARG A 234 5.59 -20.71 2.49
C ARG A 234 5.37 -19.22 2.25
N TYR A 235 5.88 -18.73 1.13
CA TYR A 235 5.82 -17.32 0.75
C TYR A 235 4.92 -17.13 -0.46
N ASP A 236 3.78 -16.46 -0.29
CA ASP A 236 2.87 -16.14 -1.40
C ASP A 236 3.52 -15.13 -2.36
N VAL A 237 3.98 -15.62 -3.51
CA VAL A 237 4.47 -14.84 -4.65
C VAL A 237 3.41 -14.70 -5.73
N SER A 238 2.12 -14.73 -5.39
CA SER A 238 1.05 -14.42 -6.35
C SER A 238 1.20 -13.05 -7.03
N ARG A 239 2.14 -12.22 -6.57
CA ARG A 239 2.42 -10.87 -7.06
C ARG A 239 3.91 -10.71 -7.33
N PHE A 240 4.23 -10.26 -8.54
CA PHE A 240 5.60 -10.01 -8.99
C PHE A 240 5.74 -8.58 -9.54
N PRO A 241 6.92 -7.96 -9.43
CA PRO A 241 8.10 -8.48 -8.74
C PRO A 241 7.93 -8.36 -7.21
N ALA A 242 8.56 -9.24 -6.43
CA ALA A 242 8.47 -9.24 -4.97
C ALA A 242 9.86 -9.31 -4.33
N ILE A 243 9.97 -8.89 -3.07
CA ILE A 243 11.18 -9.05 -2.26
C ILE A 243 10.78 -9.69 -0.93
N ALA A 244 11.56 -10.63 -0.43
CA ALA A 244 11.50 -11.08 0.95
C ALA A 244 12.79 -10.68 1.67
N VAL A 245 12.72 -10.43 2.97
CA VAL A 245 13.90 -10.21 3.80
C VAL A 245 14.05 -11.39 4.73
N GLU A 246 15.19 -12.05 4.68
CA GLU A 246 15.54 -13.12 5.61
C GLU A 246 16.64 -12.63 6.55
N LYS A 247 16.55 -13.00 7.83
CA LYS A 247 17.64 -12.76 8.78
C LYS A 247 17.72 -13.88 9.79
N GLY A 248 18.91 -14.47 9.94
CA GLY A 248 19.12 -15.59 10.87
C GLY A 248 18.21 -16.78 10.60
N GLY A 249 17.83 -16.99 9.32
CA GLY A 249 16.88 -18.02 8.90
C GLY A 249 15.39 -17.66 9.06
N THR A 250 15.06 -16.54 9.68
CA THR A 250 13.68 -16.06 9.78
C THR A 250 13.32 -15.19 8.58
N VAL A 251 12.22 -15.51 7.90
CA VAL A 251 11.68 -14.69 6.81
C VAL A 251 10.73 -13.63 7.35
N PHE A 252 11.09 -12.37 7.13
CA PHE A 252 10.22 -11.24 7.34
C PHE A 252 9.50 -10.89 6.03
N ARG A 253 8.18 -10.82 6.11
CA ARG A 253 7.29 -10.64 4.95
C ARG A 253 7.39 -9.23 4.40
N GLY A 254 7.41 -9.10 3.07
CA GLY A 254 6.99 -7.85 2.45
C GLY A 254 6.26 -8.11 1.15
N ALA A 255 4.95 -7.90 1.16
CA ALA A 255 4.18 -7.90 -0.07
C ALA A 255 4.40 -6.55 -0.77
N SER A 256 4.84 -6.53 -2.01
CA SER A 256 4.68 -5.35 -2.87
C SER A 256 3.75 -5.69 -4.04
N GLU A 257 2.69 -4.89 -4.18
CA GLU A 257 1.86 -4.86 -5.37
C GLU A 257 2.58 -4.02 -6.43
N GLY A 258 3.06 -4.66 -7.50
CA GLY A 258 3.28 -4.01 -8.80
C GLY A 258 4.31 -2.87 -8.84
N GLY A 259 5.54 -3.19 -9.21
CA GLY A 259 6.47 -2.28 -9.90
C GLY A 259 7.30 -1.36 -9.01
N PHE A 260 8.40 -1.91 -8.46
CA PHE A 260 9.35 -1.18 -7.62
C PHE A 260 9.77 0.20 -8.14
N ARG A 261 9.44 1.24 -7.37
CA ARG A 261 10.15 2.52 -7.32
C ARG A 261 10.91 2.65 -6.00
N PHE A 262 11.95 3.48 -5.96
CA PHE A 262 12.82 3.62 -4.79
C PHE A 262 12.06 3.92 -3.50
N ASP A 263 11.02 4.74 -3.60
CA ASP A 263 10.16 5.13 -2.48
C ASP A 263 9.36 3.93 -1.92
N GLU A 264 9.15 2.88 -2.73
CA GLU A 264 8.48 1.63 -2.35
C GLU A 264 9.37 0.66 -1.58
N ILE A 265 10.68 0.86 -1.65
CA ILE A 265 11.66 0.11 -0.86
C ILE A 265 11.69 0.66 0.57
N ALA A 266 11.57 1.99 0.71
CA ALA A 266 11.38 2.63 2.00
C ALA A 266 10.11 2.13 2.69
N ALA A 267 9.03 1.94 1.92
CA ALA A 267 7.79 1.26 2.33
C ALA A 267 8.01 -0.08 2.98
N PHE A 268 8.73 -0.89 2.20
CA PHE A 268 8.91 -2.29 2.40
C PHE A 268 9.74 -2.50 3.65
N VAL A 269 10.73 -1.64 3.84
CA VAL A 269 11.46 -1.46 5.08
C VAL A 269 10.53 -1.03 6.22
N MET A 270 9.71 0.01 6.09
CA MET A 270 8.82 0.48 7.17
C MET A 270 7.83 -0.59 7.67
N LEU A 271 7.30 -1.44 6.80
CA LEU A 271 6.39 -2.55 7.15
C LEU A 271 7.06 -3.62 8.03
N LEU A 272 8.38 -3.81 7.91
CA LEU A 272 9.15 -4.73 8.73
C LEU A 272 9.35 -4.20 10.17
N GLY A 273 9.19 -2.89 10.38
CA GLY A 273 9.22 -2.26 11.71
C GLY A 273 7.92 -2.44 12.49
N ASP A 274 6.75 -2.42 11.83
CA ASP A 274 5.44 -2.53 12.50
C ASP A 274 5.17 -3.95 13.05
N SER A 275 5.83 -5.01 12.53
CA SER A 275 5.71 -6.37 13.09
C SER A 275 6.52 -6.58 14.38
N THR A 276 7.36 -5.61 14.78
CA THR A 276 8.19 -5.70 15.99
C THR A 276 7.50 -5.18 17.25
N GLN A 277 6.27 -4.66 17.15
CA GLN A 277 5.53 -4.16 18.33
C GLN A 277 5.21 -5.24 19.38
N ASP A 278 5.37 -6.53 19.06
CA ASP A 278 5.19 -7.64 20.01
C ASP A 278 6.49 -8.40 20.38
N VAL A 279 7.66 -7.95 19.94
CA VAL A 279 8.93 -8.64 20.23
C VAL A 279 9.63 -8.00 21.43
N THR A 280 9.03 -8.15 22.60
CA THR A 280 9.79 -7.99 23.85
C THR A 280 10.57 -9.28 24.14
N PRO A 281 11.74 -9.23 24.78
CA PRO A 281 12.45 -10.44 25.25
C PRO A 281 11.56 -11.38 26.09
N ALA A 282 10.57 -10.82 26.80
CA ALA A 282 9.57 -11.56 27.56
C ALA A 282 8.57 -12.33 26.66
N GLY A 283 8.20 -11.78 25.50
CA GLY A 283 7.31 -12.44 24.52
C GLY A 283 7.96 -13.64 23.82
N ILE A 284 9.28 -13.64 23.69
CA ILE A 284 10.06 -14.77 23.13
C ILE A 284 10.16 -15.91 24.17
N GLN A 285 10.44 -15.60 25.44
CA GLN A 285 10.52 -16.62 26.49
C GLN A 285 9.17 -17.27 26.79
N GLY A 286 8.06 -16.52 26.72
CA GLY A 286 6.72 -17.07 26.93
C GLY A 286 6.28 -18.06 25.85
N ARG A 287 6.76 -17.91 24.61
CA ARG A 287 6.44 -18.83 23.50
C ARG A 287 7.28 -20.10 23.50
N ILE A 288 8.53 -20.03 23.96
CA ILE A 288 9.38 -21.23 24.11
C ILE A 288 8.86 -22.11 25.25
N ALA A 289 8.39 -21.52 26.37
CA ALA A 289 7.77 -22.26 27.47
C ALA A 289 6.44 -22.94 27.11
N ALA A 290 5.67 -22.38 26.17
CA ALA A 290 4.41 -22.96 25.70
C ALA A 290 4.62 -24.14 24.73
N VAL A 291 5.78 -24.24 24.09
CA VAL A 291 6.11 -25.33 23.16
C VAL A 291 6.72 -26.54 23.89
N ASP A 292 7.40 -26.32 25.04
CA ASP A 292 7.93 -27.41 25.88
C ASP A 292 6.90 -28.01 26.86
N GLY A 293 5.75 -27.36 27.05
CA GLY A 293 4.74 -27.79 28.02
C GLY A 293 3.71 -28.82 27.52
N ASP A 294 3.61 -29.04 26.20
CA ASP A 294 2.48 -29.77 25.60
C ASP A 294 2.88 -31.09 24.92
N GLN A 295 3.74 -31.85 25.61
CA GLN A 295 3.90 -33.29 25.34
C GLN A 295 3.76 -34.10 26.62
N ARG A 296 2.51 -34.38 27.00
CA ARG A 296 2.05 -35.63 27.67
C ARG A 296 0.58 -35.46 28.05
N VAL A 297 -0.34 -36.03 27.27
CA VAL A 297 -1.28 -37.06 27.74
C VAL A 297 -1.75 -37.85 26.52
N THR A 298 -1.22 -39.07 26.40
CA THR A 298 -1.81 -40.15 25.61
C THR A 298 -3.02 -40.74 26.33
N GLY A 299 -4.11 -40.95 25.59
CA GLY A 299 -4.89 -42.21 25.63
C GLY A 299 -5.74 -42.56 26.86
N SER A 300 -7.03 -42.81 26.57
CA SER A 300 -7.94 -43.78 27.19
C SER A 300 -8.20 -43.70 28.70
N ASP A 301 -9.44 -43.39 29.10
CA ASP A 301 -10.33 -44.46 29.55
C ASP A 301 -11.81 -44.06 29.62
N ARG A 302 -12.62 -45.02 29.19
CA ARG A 302 -14.07 -45.11 29.38
C ARG A 302 -14.32 -45.71 30.76
N ALA A 303 -15.13 -45.07 31.59
CA ALA A 303 -15.99 -45.78 32.54
C ALA A 303 -17.16 -44.89 32.95
N ALA A 304 -18.33 -45.52 32.94
CA ALA A 304 -19.60 -44.98 33.39
C ALA A 304 -19.60 -44.80 34.92
N GLU A 305 -20.33 -43.81 35.42
CA GLU A 305 -21.13 -44.01 36.62
C GLU A 305 -22.30 -43.03 36.70
N THR A 306 -23.46 -43.65 36.90
CA THR A 306 -24.78 -43.11 37.19
C THR A 306 -24.84 -42.40 38.54
N GLY A 307 -25.64 -41.34 38.64
CA GLY A 307 -26.00 -40.76 39.95
C GLY A 307 -27.13 -39.74 39.88
N HIS A 308 -28.35 -40.22 40.14
CA HIS A 308 -29.54 -39.40 40.45
C HIS A 308 -29.32 -38.48 41.66
N GLY A 309 -29.96 -37.30 41.65
CA GLY A 309 -29.98 -36.41 42.80
C GLY A 309 -30.95 -35.24 42.65
N THR A 310 -32.23 -35.52 42.84
CA THR A 310 -33.33 -34.56 43.03
C THR A 310 -33.19 -33.73 44.32
N GLY A 311 -33.68 -32.48 44.31
CA GLY A 311 -34.13 -31.75 45.53
C GLY A 311 -33.68 -30.28 45.58
N ARG A 312 -34.50 -29.34 45.11
CA ARG A 312 -35.47 -28.50 45.87
C ARG A 312 -34.91 -27.57 46.95
N ASN A 313 -35.03 -26.27 46.62
CA ASN A 313 -35.71 -25.18 47.35
C ASN A 313 -35.00 -24.33 48.40
N VAL A 314 -35.53 -23.08 48.40
CA VAL A 314 -35.53 -22.00 49.41
C VAL A 314 -34.32 -21.05 49.25
N ARG A 315 -34.47 -19.78 48.88
CA ARG A 315 -35.55 -18.80 49.12
C ARG A 315 -35.56 -17.72 48.04
#